data_AF-A0AAU8UU82-F1
#
_entry.id   AF-A0AAU8UU82-F1
#
_cell.length_a   1.000
_cell.length_b   1.000
_cell.length_c   1.000
_cell.angle_alpha   90.00
_cell.angle_beta   90.00
_cell.angle_gamma   90.00
#
_symmetry.space_group_name_H-M   'P 1'
#
loop_
_entity.id
_entity.type
_entity.pdbx_description
1 polymer ?
#
loop_
_entity_poly.entity_id
_entity_poly.type
_entity_poly.pdbx_seq_one_letter_code
_entity_poly.pdbx_strand_id
1 'polypeptide(L)'
;MNITKEFLEEKGFALDNTEGVVVNYVKNINDRADLVLAISPLEEFFIWVKDEDFEDPNMDGVKVHLDTNDFDLAEKAAQIIVGIEY
;
A
#
# COMPACT_ATOMS: atom_id res chain seq x y z
N MET A 1 -3.79 14.40 11.46
CA MET A 1 -3.34 15.12 10.24
C MET A 1 -4.45 14.93 9.22
N ASN A 2 -4.90 15.95 8.50
CA ASN A 2 -5.92 15.72 7.45
C ASN A 2 -5.20 15.13 6.23
N ILE A 3 -5.36 13.83 6.00
CA ILE A 3 -4.84 13.16 4.80
C ILE A 3 -5.76 13.56 3.64
N THR A 4 -5.23 14.31 2.67
CA THR A 4 -5.95 14.67 1.45
C THR A 4 -5.47 13.83 0.27
N LYS A 5 -6.30 13.72 -0.77
CA LYS A 5 -5.94 13.03 -2.00
C LYS A 5 -4.68 13.63 -2.63
N GLU A 6 -4.57 14.95 -2.66
CA GLU A 6 -3.42 15.65 -3.26
C GLU A 6 -2.12 15.32 -2.53
N PHE A 7 -2.14 15.27 -1.20
CA PHE A 7 -0.97 14.88 -0.40
C PHE A 7 -0.52 13.43 -0.71
N LEU A 8 -1.47 12.52 -0.89
CA LEU A 8 -1.18 11.12 -1.23
C LEU A 8 -0.61 10.97 -2.64
N GLU A 9 -1.15 11.71 -3.60
CA GLU A 9 -0.62 11.75 -4.98
C GLU A 9 0.80 12.31 -5.03
N GLU A 10 1.11 13.37 -4.26
CA GLU A 10 2.48 13.89 -4.11
C GLU A 10 3.46 12.86 -3.54
N LYS A 11 2.98 11.96 -2.68
CA LYS A 11 3.77 10.86 -2.11
C LYS A 11 3.86 9.64 -3.04
N GLY A 12 3.21 9.67 -4.20
CA GLY A 12 3.25 8.60 -5.20
C GLY A 12 2.21 7.50 -4.98
N PHE A 13 1.19 7.74 -4.15
CA PHE A 13 0.05 6.85 -4.03
C PHE A 13 -0.99 7.16 -5.11
N ALA A 14 -1.58 6.12 -5.68
CA ALA A 14 -2.73 6.18 -6.56
C ALA A 14 -3.97 5.64 -5.84
N LEU A 15 -5.13 6.27 -6.06
CA LEU A 15 -6.40 5.74 -5.57
C LEU A 15 -6.72 4.44 -6.31
N ASP A 16 -6.83 3.35 -5.56
CA ASP A 16 -7.30 2.06 -6.06
C ASP A 16 -8.82 1.98 -5.83
N ASN A 17 -9.58 2.28 -6.89
CA ASN A 17 -11.04 2.23 -6.90
C ASN A 17 -11.49 0.81 -7.27
N THR A 18 -11.25 -0.16 -6.39
CA THR A 18 -12.00 -1.41 -6.45
C THR A 18 -13.44 -1.11 -6.01
N GLU A 19 -14.43 -1.46 -6.84
CA GLU A 19 -15.84 -1.12 -6.59
C GLU A 19 -16.35 -1.64 -5.23
N GLY A 20 -16.43 -0.76 -4.23
CA GLY A 20 -17.24 -0.94 -3.03
C GLY A 20 -16.53 -0.68 -1.71
N VAL A 21 -17.10 0.22 -0.88
CA VAL A 21 -16.91 0.47 0.59
C VAL A 21 -15.48 0.72 1.12
N VAL A 22 -14.46 0.09 0.55
CA VAL A 22 -13.05 0.17 0.88
C VAL A 22 -12.41 1.26 0.03
N VAL A 23 -11.64 2.14 0.67
CA VAL A 23 -10.90 3.20 -0.01
C VAL A 23 -9.43 2.93 0.24
N ASN A 24 -8.73 2.47 -0.80
CA ASN A 24 -7.31 2.15 -0.74
C ASN A 24 -6.52 3.14 -1.59
N TYR A 25 -5.38 3.54 -1.06
CA TYR A 25 -4.35 4.26 -1.79
C TYR A 25 -3.15 3.34 -1.89
N VAL A 26 -2.65 3.15 -3.11
CA VAL A 26 -1.62 2.15 -3.43
C VAL A 26 -0.40 2.85 -4.01
N LYS A 27 0.77 2.60 -3.44
CA LYS A 27 2.06 3.01 -3.98
C LYS A 27 2.84 1.77 -4.37
N ASN A 28 3.18 1.66 -5.65
CA ASN A 28 4.00 0.54 -6.11
C ASN A 28 5.42 0.67 -5.53
N ILE A 29 5.88 -0.39 -4.87
CA ILE A 29 7.23 -0.45 -4.30
C ILE A 29 8.14 -1.22 -5.27
N ASN A 30 7.68 -2.37 -5.77
CA ASN A 30 8.32 -3.11 -6.87
C ASN A 30 7.29 -3.99 -7.61
N ASP A 31 7.75 -4.84 -8.53
CA ASP A 31 6.87 -5.71 -9.33
C ASP A 31 5.99 -6.65 -8.49
N ARG A 32 6.41 -6.99 -7.26
CA ARG A 32 5.76 -7.98 -6.40
C ARG A 32 5.16 -7.40 -5.12
N ALA A 33 5.32 -6.11 -4.86
CA ALA A 33 4.89 -5.50 -3.61
C ALA A 33 4.39 -4.07 -3.81
N ASP A 34 3.25 -3.81 -3.18
CA ASP A 34 2.73 -2.46 -3.03
C ASP A 34 2.65 -2.07 -1.56
N LEU A 35 2.85 -0.79 -1.28
CA LEU A 35 2.48 -0.18 -0.03
C LEU A 35 1.05 0.34 -0.15
N VAL A 36 0.18 -0.08 0.75
CA VAL A 36 -1.23 0.27 0.76
C VAL A 36 -1.57 1.06 2.02
N LEU A 37 -2.24 2.19 1.82
CA LEU A 37 -2.98 2.90 2.86
C LEU A 37 -4.47 2.61 2.65
N ALA A 38 -5.05 1.76 3.51
CA ALA A 38 -6.49 1.63 3.60
C ALA A 38 -7.04 2.74 4.50
N ILE A 39 -8.11 3.42 4.07
CA ILE A 39 -8.79 4.46 4.86
C ILE A 39 -10.13 3.96 5.43
N SER A 40 -10.74 2.95 4.78
CA SER A 40 -12.02 2.37 5.18
C SER A 40 -11.96 0.86 5.10
N PRO A 41 -12.42 0.10 6.12
CA PRO A 41 -13.13 0.57 7.32
C PRO A 41 -12.25 1.10 8.46
N LEU A 42 -10.93 0.93 8.37
CA LEU A 42 -9.94 1.39 9.34
C LEU A 42 -8.75 2.01 8.60
N GLU A 43 -8.20 3.10 9.15
CA GLU A 43 -6.98 3.70 8.63
C GLU A 43 -5.78 2.83 9.02
N GLU A 44 -5.13 2.20 8.05
CA GLU A 44 -3.97 1.35 8.30
C GLU A 44 -3.00 1.30 7.11
N PHE A 45 -1.71 1.12 7.43
CA PHE A 45 -0.69 0.80 6.46
C PHE A 45 -0.39 -0.69 6.43
N PHE A 46 -0.24 -1.23 5.23
CA PHE A 46 0.27 -2.58 5.03
C PHE A 46 0.99 -2.72 3.71
N ILE A 47 1.87 -3.71 3.64
CA ILE A 47 2.47 -4.16 2.39
C ILE A 47 1.59 -5.27 1.85
N TRP A 48 1.16 -5.14 0.60
CA TRP A 48 0.54 -6.22 -0.14
C TRP A 48 1.60 -6.92 -0.98
N VAL A 49 1.99 -8.12 -0.56
CA VAL A 49 2.94 -8.97 -1.29
C VAL A 49 2.15 -9.90 -2.20
N LYS A 50 2.32 -9.73 -3.50
CA LYS A 50 1.59 -10.43 -4.56
C LYS A 50 2.18 -11.83 -4.79
N ASP A 51 1.32 -12.81 -5.06
CA ASP A 51 1.76 -14.15 -5.51
C ASP A 51 2.33 -14.08 -6.94
N GLU A 52 3.13 -15.06 -7.34
CA GLU A 52 3.88 -15.09 -8.60
C GLU A 52 3.00 -15.23 -9.85
N ASP A 53 1.78 -15.77 -9.70
CA ASP A 53 0.83 -15.97 -10.79
C ASP A 53 -0.08 -14.74 -10.96
N PHE A 54 0.44 -13.74 -11.67
CA PHE A 54 -0.15 -12.40 -11.88
C PHE A 54 -1.45 -12.34 -12.74
N GLU A 55 -2.28 -13.38 -12.73
CA GLU A 55 -3.46 -13.47 -13.62
C GLU A 55 -4.78 -13.00 -13.00
N ASP A 56 -4.86 -12.83 -11.67
CA ASP A 56 -6.10 -12.37 -11.00
C ASP A 56 -5.80 -11.21 -10.03
N PRO A 57 -6.40 -10.01 -10.21
CA PRO A 57 -6.30 -8.91 -9.24
C PRO A 57 -6.93 -9.23 -7.88
N ASN A 58 -7.65 -10.35 -7.74
CA ASN A 58 -8.17 -10.88 -6.48
C ASN A 58 -7.33 -12.04 -5.90
N MET A 59 -6.15 -12.35 -6.45
CA MET A 59 -5.35 -13.51 -6.01
C MET A 59 -4.79 -13.34 -4.58
N ASP A 60 -4.65 -14.49 -3.91
CA ASP A 60 -4.15 -14.64 -2.54
C ASP A 60 -2.78 -13.98 -2.36
N GLY A 61 -2.73 -12.85 -1.66
CA GLY A 61 -1.49 -12.16 -1.29
C GLY A 61 -1.18 -12.27 0.20
N VAL A 62 0.06 -11.98 0.57
CA VAL A 62 0.43 -11.83 1.99
C VAL A 62 0.32 -10.37 2.38
N LYS A 63 -0.54 -10.10 3.37
CA LYS A 63 -0.65 -8.81 4.02
C LYS A 63 0.34 -8.69 5.17
N VAL A 64 1.26 -7.74 5.08
CA VAL A 64 2.18 -7.39 6.18
C VAL A 64 1.76 -6.05 6.76
N HIS A 65 1.15 -6.07 7.94
CA HIS A 65 0.74 -4.85 8.63
C HIS A 65 1.94 -4.05 9.14
N LEU A 66 1.88 -2.72 8.95
CA LEU A 66 2.85 -1.78 9.48
C LEU A 66 2.19 -1.02 10.63
N ASP A 67 2.65 -1.25 11.86
CA ASP A 67 2.14 -0.55 13.05
C ASP A 67 2.73 0.87 13.13
N THR A 68 2.23 1.74 12.26
CA THR A 68 2.62 3.14 12.19
C THR A 68 1.51 3.95 11.50
N ASN A 69 1.51 5.25 11.76
CA ASN A 69 0.71 6.25 11.06
C ASN A 69 1.58 7.30 10.34
N ASP A 70 2.90 7.08 10.31
CA ASP A 70 3.87 7.95 9.65
C ASP A 70 4.18 7.39 8.25
N PHE A 71 3.88 8.20 7.24
CA PHE A 71 4.07 7.84 5.82
C PHE A 71 5.52 7.55 5.47
N ASP A 72 6.45 8.38 5.94
CA ASP A 72 7.86 8.25 5.59
C ASP A 72 8.46 7.03 6.28
N LEU A 73 8.00 6.72 7.49
CA LEU A 73 8.36 5.49 8.19
C LEU A 73 7.76 4.26 7.52
N ALA A 74 6.48 4.29 7.12
CA ALA A 74 5.81 3.19 6.44
C ALA A 74 6.49 2.86 5.11
N GLU A 75 6.83 3.87 4.31
CA GLU A 75 7.55 3.72 3.05
C GLU A 75 8.92 3.11 3.25
N LYS A 76 9.71 3.67 4.17
CA LYS A 76 11.04 3.15 4.46
C LYS A 76 11.00 1.71 4.98
N ALA A 77 10.05 1.39 5.84
CA ALA A 77 9.85 0.04 6.33
C ALA A 77 9.48 -0.92 5.20
N ALA A 78 8.56 -0.51 4.31
CA ALA A 78 8.17 -1.31 3.15
C ALA A 78 9.37 -1.63 2.24
N GLN A 79 10.18 -0.63 1.89
CA GLN A 79 11.38 -0.80 1.08
C GLN A 79 12.39 -1.77 1.72
N ILE A 80 12.60 -1.69 3.03
CA ILE A 80 13.49 -2.60 3.77
C ILE A 80 12.94 -4.03 3.77
N ILE A 81 11.65 -4.22 4.06
CA ILE A 81 11.02 -5.54 4.18
C ILE A 81 11.06 -6.29 2.84
N VAL A 82 10.82 -5.60 1.73
CA VAL A 82 10.77 -6.22 0.39
C VAL A 82 12.12 -6.22 -0.33
N GLY A 83 13.20 -5.81 0.36
CA GLY A 83 14.57 -5.94 -0.13
C GLY A 83 14.91 -5.03 -1.31
N ILE A 84 14.43 -3.77 -1.31
CA ILE A 84 14.95 -2.77 -2.26
C ILE A 84 16.33 -2.32 -1.79
N GLU A 85 17.36 -2.72 -2.51
CA GLU A 85 18.73 -2.21 -2.34
C GLU A 85 18.89 -0.90 -3.13
N TYR A 86 19.36 0.16 -2.46
CA TYR A 86 19.63 1.49 -3.04
C TYR A 86 21.00 1.60 -3.70
#